data_AF-A0A483BEE5-F1
#
_entry.id   AF-A0A483BEE5-F1
#
_cell.length_a   1.000
_cell.length_b   1.000
_cell.length_c   1.000
_cell.angle_alpha   90.00
_cell.angle_beta   90.00
_cell.angle_gamma   90.00
#
_symmetry.space_group_name_H-M   'P 1'
#
loop_
_entity.id
_entity.type
_entity.pdbx_description
1 polymer ?
#
loop_
_entity_poly.entity_id
_entity_poly.type
_entity_poly.pdbx_seq_one_letter_code
_entity_poly.pdbx_strand_id
1 'polypeptide(L)'
;MNNNSFNLAYRDRGTWLDRASGATKLLAFIFLSGISMIVLDTRFLIFLVILSLIVLKISRVKFSEVSFLIKLVVFFMIINLLMIYVLAPGYGAQLYHSKDIIFGSGPYALTKQELLYLVNISLEYFVAVPLALIFLLTTNPSEFASGLNRIGISYKISYAVSLALRYIPDVTKEYQQISLSQQARGNEISKKAGFFKRLRGAAAILVPLLLSSIDRIESVSQAMELRRFGAKKKRSWYFAEQLKAVDWLVLFIVLLIMFGGVILLVVNGGRFWNPFIH
;
A
#
# COMPACT_ATOMS: atom_id res chain seq x y z
N MET A 1 -27.11 6.16 -13.51
CA MET A 1 -26.52 5.86 -12.18
C MET A 1 -25.49 4.78 -12.39
N ASN A 2 -24.19 5.15 -12.48
CA ASN A 2 -23.13 4.17 -12.69
C ASN A 2 -22.73 3.60 -11.33
N ASN A 3 -23.09 2.33 -11.07
CA ASN A 3 -22.98 1.69 -9.76
C ASN A 3 -21.54 1.27 -9.38
N ASN A 4 -20.54 1.92 -9.99
CA ASN A 4 -19.12 1.75 -9.62
C ASN A 4 -18.78 2.64 -8.42
N SER A 5 -19.55 2.52 -7.34
CA SER A 5 -19.04 2.98 -6.05
C SER A 5 -17.81 2.11 -5.76
N PHE A 6 -16.63 2.71 -5.88
CA PHE A 6 -15.37 2.18 -5.38
C PHE A 6 -15.49 2.08 -3.85
N ASN A 7 -16.29 1.12 -3.38
CA ASN A 7 -16.24 0.65 -2.02
C ASN A 7 -15.02 -0.26 -1.93
N LEU A 8 -13.84 0.36 -1.83
CA LEU A 8 -12.60 -0.24 -1.33
C LEU A 8 -12.71 -0.56 0.18
N ALA A 9 -13.94 -0.77 0.65
CA ALA A 9 -14.23 -1.16 2.01
C ALA A 9 -13.81 -2.62 2.16
N TYR A 10 -13.14 -2.92 3.27
CA TYR A 10 -12.91 -4.27 3.75
C TYR A 10 -14.17 -5.13 3.58
N ARG A 11 -14.00 -6.31 2.98
CA ARG A 11 -15.06 -7.32 2.85
C ARG A 11 -14.56 -8.58 3.51
N ASP A 12 -15.29 -9.06 4.52
CA ASP A 12 -15.03 -10.37 5.08
C ASP A 12 -15.39 -11.45 4.03
N ARG A 13 -14.40 -12.25 3.65
CA ARG A 13 -14.54 -13.32 2.64
C ARG A 13 -14.43 -14.70 3.27
N GLY A 14 -14.38 -14.79 4.60
CA GLY A 14 -14.36 -16.06 5.35
C GLY A 14 -13.10 -16.91 5.11
N THR A 15 -12.02 -16.32 4.60
CA THR A 15 -10.75 -17.03 4.38
C THR A 15 -9.95 -17.13 5.67
N TRP A 16 -8.97 -18.04 5.74
CA TRP A 16 -8.03 -18.11 6.87
C TRP A 16 -7.25 -16.80 7.04
N LEU A 17 -7.04 -16.09 5.92
CA LEU A 17 -6.35 -14.82 5.89
C LEU A 17 -7.21 -13.75 6.54
N ASP A 18 -8.53 -13.72 6.31
CA ASP A 18 -9.44 -12.78 6.99
C ASP A 18 -9.41 -12.97 8.52
N ARG A 19 -9.16 -14.20 8.99
CA ARG A 19 -9.05 -14.54 10.42
C ARG A 19 -7.69 -14.25 11.05
N ALA A 20 -6.66 -13.99 10.24
CA ALA A 20 -5.33 -13.62 10.70
C ALA A 20 -5.30 -12.14 11.11
N SER A 21 -4.56 -11.83 12.16
CA SER A 21 -4.50 -10.49 12.74
C SER A 21 -3.95 -9.47 11.73
N GLY A 22 -4.55 -8.27 11.72
CA GLY A 22 -4.09 -7.12 10.95
C GLY A 22 -2.62 -6.76 11.21
N ALA A 23 -2.13 -6.98 12.43
CA ALA A 23 -0.71 -6.79 12.77
C ALA A 23 0.18 -7.78 12.00
N THR A 24 -0.20 -9.05 11.93
CA THR A 24 0.51 -10.09 11.19
C THR A 24 0.57 -9.78 9.71
N LYS A 25 -0.56 -9.39 9.12
CA LYS A 25 -0.63 -9.00 7.70
C LYS A 25 0.24 -7.79 7.39
N LEU A 26 0.22 -6.78 8.26
CA LEU A 26 1.06 -5.59 8.12
C LEU A 26 2.55 -5.93 8.19
N LEU A 27 2.96 -6.71 9.19
CA LEU A 27 4.35 -7.15 9.32
C LEU A 27 4.79 -8.00 8.13
N ALA A 28 3.96 -8.95 7.70
CA ALA A 28 4.24 -9.76 6.51
C ALA A 28 4.40 -8.89 5.25
N PHE A 29 3.51 -7.91 5.04
CA PHE A 29 3.61 -6.97 3.94
C PHE A 29 4.90 -6.15 4.00
N ILE A 30 5.22 -5.55 5.15
CA ILE A 30 6.42 -4.71 5.31
C ILE A 30 7.70 -5.54 5.13
N PHE A 31 7.81 -6.69 5.79
CA PHE A 31 9.03 -7.50 5.74
C PHE A 31 9.24 -8.12 4.35
N LEU A 32 8.21 -8.71 3.75
CA LEU A 32 8.35 -9.33 2.42
C LEU A 32 8.62 -8.29 1.31
N SER A 33 7.97 -7.11 1.38
CA SER A 33 8.26 -6.04 0.41
C SER A 33 9.62 -5.37 0.67
N GLY A 34 10.02 -5.28 1.95
CA GLY A 34 11.32 -4.73 2.34
C GLY A 34 12.49 -5.62 1.90
N ILE A 35 12.38 -6.93 2.09
CA ILE A 35 13.45 -7.85 1.66
C ILE A 35 13.53 -7.95 0.14
N SER A 36 12.41 -7.90 -0.60
CA SER A 36 12.45 -7.87 -2.06
C SER A 36 13.16 -6.63 -2.59
N MET A 37 12.99 -5.48 -1.93
CA MET A 37 13.69 -4.24 -2.28
C MET A 37 15.21 -4.32 -2.01
N ILE A 38 15.62 -5.08 -0.99
CA ILE A 38 17.04 -5.21 -0.64
C ILE A 38 17.74 -6.26 -1.51
N VAL A 39 17.11 -7.41 -1.71
CA VAL A 39 17.64 -8.60 -2.38
C VAL A 39 17.18 -8.64 -3.84
N LEU A 40 18.03 -8.14 -4.73
CA LEU A 40 17.83 -8.15 -6.18
C LEU A 40 18.39 -9.44 -6.80
N ASP A 41 17.97 -10.59 -6.25
CA ASP A 41 18.21 -11.92 -6.83
C ASP A 41 16.96 -12.39 -7.58
N THR A 42 17.08 -12.60 -8.89
CA THR A 42 15.96 -12.97 -9.77
C THR A 42 15.24 -14.23 -9.31
N ARG A 43 15.96 -15.23 -8.81
CA ARG A 43 15.38 -16.52 -8.38
C ARG A 43 14.55 -16.34 -7.12
N PHE A 44 15.06 -15.55 -6.17
CA PHE A 44 14.36 -15.20 -4.94
C PHE A 44 13.12 -14.35 -5.22
N LEU A 45 13.24 -13.36 -6.11
CA LEU A 45 12.10 -12.53 -6.51
C LEU A 45 11.01 -13.35 -7.21
N ILE A 46 11.36 -14.28 -8.12
CA ILE A 46 10.39 -15.19 -8.74
C ILE A 46 9.67 -16.04 -7.68
N PHE A 47 10.41 -16.59 -6.71
CA PHE A 47 9.81 -17.32 -5.59
C PHE A 47 8.80 -16.44 -4.82
N LEU A 48 9.16 -15.21 -4.49
CA LEU A 48 8.27 -14.26 -3.81
C LEU A 48 7.05 -13.87 -4.65
N VAL A 49 7.20 -13.70 -5.96
CA VAL A 49 6.08 -13.42 -6.87
C VAL A 49 5.10 -14.59 -6.88
N ILE A 50 5.60 -15.82 -7.00
CA ILE A 50 4.74 -17.02 -6.96
C ILE A 50 4.01 -17.09 -5.62
N LEU A 51 4.72 -16.88 -4.51
CA LEU A 51 4.12 -16.86 -3.18
C LEU A 51 3.05 -15.77 -3.04
N SER A 52 3.33 -14.55 -3.47
CA SER A 52 2.39 -13.42 -3.36
C SER A 52 1.11 -13.66 -4.18
N LEU A 53 1.24 -14.24 -5.38
CA LEU A 53 0.13 -14.61 -6.24
C LEU A 53 -0.70 -15.78 -5.69
N ILE A 54 -0.05 -16.77 -5.06
CA ILE A 54 -0.74 -17.87 -4.38
C ILE A 54 -1.58 -17.32 -3.23
N VAL A 55 -1.00 -16.49 -2.36
CA VAL A 55 -1.73 -15.88 -1.25
C VAL A 55 -2.88 -15.00 -1.76
N LEU A 56 -2.67 -14.25 -2.85
CA LEU A 56 -3.72 -13.44 -3.47
C LEU A 56 -4.86 -14.32 -3.98
N LYS A 57 -4.55 -15.45 -4.63
CA LYS A 57 -5.55 -16.41 -5.10
C LYS A 57 -6.34 -17.01 -3.92
N ILE A 58 -5.66 -17.35 -2.82
CA ILE A 58 -6.30 -17.90 -1.63
C ILE A 58 -7.19 -16.86 -0.93
N SER A 59 -6.83 -15.57 -0.99
CA SER A 59 -7.62 -14.47 -0.41
C SER A 59 -8.96 -14.21 -1.13
N ARG A 60 -9.20 -14.90 -2.26
CA ARG A 60 -10.41 -14.79 -3.09
C ARG A 60 -10.77 -13.35 -3.48
N VAL A 61 -9.75 -12.48 -3.61
CA VAL A 61 -9.92 -11.14 -4.17
C VAL A 61 -10.38 -11.28 -5.61
N LYS A 62 -11.55 -10.73 -5.94
CA LYS A 62 -12.02 -10.68 -7.33
C LYS A 62 -11.19 -9.66 -8.09
N PHE A 63 -10.66 -10.04 -9.25
CA PHE A 63 -9.85 -9.14 -10.08
C PHE A 63 -10.61 -7.85 -10.46
N SER A 64 -11.93 -7.91 -10.61
CA SER A 64 -12.76 -6.74 -10.88
C SER A 64 -12.68 -5.65 -9.80
N GLU A 65 -12.53 -6.03 -8.54
CA GLU A 65 -12.45 -5.10 -7.39
C GLU A 65 -11.12 -4.33 -7.38
N VAL A 66 -10.06 -4.93 -7.92
CA VAL A 66 -8.69 -4.38 -7.90
C VAL A 66 -8.18 -3.94 -9.26
N SER A 67 -8.93 -4.21 -10.33
CA SER A 67 -8.50 -4.01 -11.72
C SER A 67 -8.03 -2.58 -11.99
N PHE A 68 -8.69 -1.57 -11.41
CA PHE A 68 -8.27 -0.17 -11.55
C PHE A 68 -6.93 0.10 -10.83
N LEU A 69 -6.76 -0.37 -9.60
CA LEU A 69 -5.50 -0.22 -8.86
C LEU A 69 -4.35 -0.92 -9.59
N ILE A 70 -4.58 -2.14 -10.09
CA ILE A 70 -3.58 -2.88 -10.88
C ILE A 70 -3.23 -2.11 -12.15
N LYS A 71 -4.22 -1.62 -12.91
CA LYS A 71 -3.96 -0.80 -14.10
C LYS A 71 -3.16 0.46 -13.79
N LEU A 72 -3.50 1.14 -12.70
CA LEU A 72 -2.80 2.33 -12.24
C LEU A 72 -1.35 2.01 -11.88
N VAL A 73 -1.11 0.93 -11.12
CA VAL A 73 0.26 0.54 -10.75
C VAL A 73 1.05 0.08 -11.96
N VAL A 74 0.47 -0.71 -12.87
CA VAL A 74 1.13 -1.13 -14.11
C VAL A 74 1.49 0.07 -14.98
N PHE A 75 0.62 1.08 -15.06
CA PHE A 75 0.91 2.32 -15.76
C PHE A 75 2.12 3.05 -15.16
N PHE A 76 2.16 3.22 -13.83
CA PHE A 76 3.31 3.84 -13.16
C PHE A 76 4.57 2.98 -13.24
N MET A 77 4.46 1.65 -13.20
CA MET A 77 5.57 0.72 -13.38
C MET A 77 6.19 0.87 -14.77
N ILE A 78 5.38 0.90 -15.82
CA ILE A 78 5.87 1.09 -17.20
C ILE A 78 6.58 2.44 -17.33
N ILE A 79 5.99 3.52 -16.81
CA ILE A 79 6.62 4.84 -16.80
C ILE A 79 7.95 4.81 -16.03
N ASN A 80 7.99 4.15 -14.87
CA ASN A 80 9.20 4.05 -14.06
C ASN A 80 10.31 3.29 -14.80
N LEU A 81 10.01 2.14 -15.41
CA LEU A 81 10.97 1.35 -16.18
C LEU A 81 11.49 2.14 -17.40
N LEU A 82 10.59 2.83 -18.11
CA LEU A 82 10.98 3.71 -19.22
C LEU A 82 11.88 4.85 -18.75
N MET A 83 11.56 5.47 -17.62
CA MET A 83 12.32 6.58 -17.06
C MET A 83 13.72 6.13 -16.60
N ILE A 84 13.84 4.95 -15.98
CA ILE A 84 15.13 4.34 -15.65
C ILE A 84 15.96 4.16 -16.91
N TYR A 85 15.38 3.52 -17.94
CA TYR A 85 16.09 3.22 -19.19
C TYR A 85 16.54 4.49 -19.93
N VAL A 86 15.68 5.52 -20.00
CA VAL A 86 15.99 6.76 -20.72
C VAL A 86 16.99 7.65 -19.97
N LEU A 87 16.89 7.73 -18.64
CA LEU A 87 17.76 8.62 -17.86
C LEU A 87 19.14 8.02 -17.56
N ALA A 88 19.24 6.69 -17.45
CA ALA A 88 20.49 6.01 -17.13
C ALA A 88 20.71 4.80 -18.06
N PRO A 89 20.82 5.02 -19.39
CA PRO A 89 20.98 3.92 -20.32
C PRO A 89 22.33 3.22 -20.08
N GLY A 90 22.28 1.92 -19.75
CA GLY A 90 23.45 1.11 -19.44
C GLY A 90 23.83 1.04 -17.96
N TYR A 91 22.95 1.48 -17.06
CA TYR A 91 23.13 1.32 -15.61
C TYR A 91 23.38 -0.14 -15.21
N GLY A 92 22.62 -1.09 -15.78
CA GLY A 92 22.82 -2.52 -15.56
C GLY A 92 24.21 -2.99 -15.98
N ALA A 93 24.74 -2.49 -17.11
CA ALA A 93 26.08 -2.88 -17.56
C ALA A 93 27.18 -2.39 -16.60
N GLN A 94 27.02 -1.18 -16.04
CA GLN A 94 27.91 -0.67 -14.99
C GLN A 94 27.81 -1.50 -13.71
N LEU A 95 26.58 -1.85 -13.34
CA LEU A 95 26.26 -2.57 -12.11
C LEU A 95 26.81 -4.00 -12.09
N TYR A 96 26.70 -4.72 -13.20
CA TYR A 96 27.17 -6.10 -13.32
C TYR A 96 28.61 -6.19 -13.84
N HIS A 97 29.29 -5.05 -14.03
CA HIS A 97 30.66 -4.95 -14.58
C HIS A 97 30.88 -5.72 -15.89
N SER A 98 29.81 -5.89 -16.68
CA SER A 98 29.82 -6.64 -17.94
C SER A 98 28.87 -5.98 -18.93
N LYS A 99 29.19 -6.04 -20.22
CA LYS A 99 28.44 -5.34 -21.27
C LYS A 99 28.22 -6.25 -22.47
N ASP A 100 27.07 -6.90 -22.49
CA ASP A 100 26.60 -7.69 -23.63
C ASP A 100 25.46 -6.97 -24.33
N ILE A 101 25.73 -6.41 -25.52
CA ILE A 101 24.73 -5.70 -26.30
C ILE A 101 23.82 -6.70 -27.00
N ILE A 102 22.51 -6.57 -26.79
CA ILE A 102 21.48 -7.35 -27.52
C ILE A 102 21.04 -6.59 -28.77
N PHE A 103 20.75 -5.29 -28.63
CA PHE A 103 20.13 -4.51 -29.69
C PHE A 103 20.53 -3.03 -29.62
N GLY A 104 20.67 -2.42 -30.80
CA GLY A 104 21.04 -1.01 -30.95
C GLY A 104 22.54 -0.74 -30.87
N SER A 105 22.89 0.53 -31.06
CA SER A 105 24.27 1.03 -30.98
C SER A 105 24.27 2.41 -30.30
N GLY A 106 25.42 2.79 -29.73
CA GLY A 106 25.56 4.06 -29.02
C GLY A 106 25.12 4.00 -27.54
N PRO A 107 24.84 5.15 -26.91
CA PRO A 107 24.57 5.23 -25.47
C PRO A 107 23.28 4.53 -25.05
N TYR A 108 22.29 4.41 -25.94
CA TYR A 108 21.02 3.71 -25.71
C TYR A 108 21.02 2.25 -26.19
N ALA A 109 22.19 1.61 -26.27
CA ALA A 109 22.26 0.19 -26.61
C ALA A 109 21.65 -0.65 -25.48
N LEU A 110 20.67 -1.49 -25.82
CA LEU A 110 20.03 -2.38 -24.87
C LEU A 110 20.97 -3.55 -24.56
N THR A 111 21.38 -3.67 -23.30
CA THR A 111 22.27 -4.74 -22.84
C THR A 111 21.50 -5.83 -22.10
N LYS A 112 22.02 -7.07 -22.07
CA LYS A 112 21.45 -8.17 -21.26
C LYS A 112 21.37 -7.80 -19.79
N GLN A 113 22.38 -7.10 -19.31
CA GLN A 113 22.52 -6.63 -17.94
C GLN A 113 21.45 -5.58 -17.58
N GLU A 114 21.21 -4.61 -18.47
CA GLU A 114 20.13 -3.63 -18.32
C GLU A 114 18.76 -4.31 -18.31
N LEU A 115 18.54 -5.24 -19.24
CA LEU A 115 17.28 -5.99 -19.30
C LEU A 115 17.03 -6.79 -18.02
N LEU A 116 18.05 -7.48 -17.49
CA LEU A 116 17.95 -8.24 -16.24
C LEU A 116 17.63 -7.32 -15.05
N TYR A 117 18.27 -6.15 -14.99
CA TYR A 117 17.98 -5.15 -13.97
C TYR A 117 16.52 -4.68 -14.04
N LEU A 118 16.05 -4.27 -15.22
CA LEU A 118 14.66 -3.84 -15.42
C LEU A 118 13.65 -4.95 -15.09
N VAL A 119 13.98 -6.21 -15.43
CA VAL A 119 13.18 -7.37 -15.05
C VAL A 119 13.11 -7.52 -13.53
N ASN A 120 14.23 -7.42 -12.81
CA ASN A 120 14.24 -7.50 -11.35
C ASN A 120 13.40 -6.39 -10.70
N ILE A 121 13.52 -5.15 -11.18
CA ILE A 121 12.66 -4.05 -10.73
C ILE A 121 11.19 -4.36 -11.00
N SER A 122 10.84 -4.88 -12.19
CA SER A 122 9.46 -5.27 -12.49
C SER A 122 8.94 -6.38 -11.55
N LEU A 123 9.79 -7.36 -11.21
CA LEU A 123 9.44 -8.43 -10.29
C LEU A 123 9.14 -7.89 -8.89
N GLU A 124 9.85 -6.86 -8.42
CA GLU A 124 9.53 -6.20 -7.14
C GLU A 124 8.09 -5.67 -7.11
N TYR A 125 7.62 -5.05 -8.20
CA TYR A 125 6.21 -4.63 -8.31
C TYR A 125 5.26 -5.84 -8.22
N PHE A 126 5.60 -6.96 -8.87
CA PHE A 126 4.79 -8.19 -8.80
C PHE A 126 4.84 -8.89 -7.43
N VAL A 127 5.82 -8.59 -6.57
CA VAL A 127 5.83 -9.00 -5.17
C VAL A 127 4.96 -8.05 -4.33
N ALA A 128 5.25 -6.75 -4.39
CA ALA A 128 4.69 -5.76 -3.49
C ALA A 128 3.18 -5.51 -3.72
N VAL A 129 2.74 -5.49 -4.99
CA VAL A 129 1.35 -5.15 -5.33
C VAL A 129 0.35 -6.18 -4.81
N PRO A 130 0.49 -7.50 -5.05
CA PRO A 130 -0.41 -8.48 -4.47
C PRO A 130 -0.44 -8.42 -2.94
N LEU A 131 0.71 -8.30 -2.28
CA LEU A 131 0.80 -8.22 -0.83
C LEU A 131 0.10 -6.97 -0.27
N ALA A 132 0.27 -5.82 -0.92
CA ALA A 132 -0.42 -4.58 -0.56
C ALA A 132 -1.95 -4.72 -0.74
N LEU A 133 -2.41 -5.32 -1.84
CA LEU A 133 -3.84 -5.56 -2.08
C LEU A 133 -4.46 -6.52 -1.06
N ILE A 134 -3.74 -7.59 -0.72
CA ILE A 134 -4.13 -8.51 0.35
C ILE A 134 -4.30 -7.73 1.65
N PHE A 135 -3.27 -6.98 2.07
CA PHE A 135 -3.29 -6.23 3.31
C PHE A 135 -4.44 -5.21 3.34
N LEU A 136 -4.61 -4.44 2.27
CA LEU A 136 -5.62 -3.38 2.17
C LEU A 136 -7.06 -3.93 2.20
N LEU A 137 -7.32 -5.05 1.53
CA LEU A 137 -8.68 -5.55 1.33
C LEU A 137 -9.13 -6.58 2.38
N THR A 138 -8.19 -7.22 3.06
CA THR A 138 -8.47 -8.27 4.08
C THR A 138 -8.25 -7.80 5.51
N THR A 139 -7.88 -6.52 5.72
CA THR A 139 -7.71 -5.96 7.07
C THR A 139 -8.79 -4.93 7.36
N ASN A 140 -9.48 -5.10 8.49
CA ASN A 140 -10.44 -4.09 8.93
C ASN A 140 -9.68 -2.81 9.36
N PRO A 141 -10.14 -1.60 8.98
CA PRO A 141 -9.51 -0.34 9.41
C PRO A 141 -9.28 -0.22 10.93
N SER A 142 -10.22 -0.69 11.75
CA SER A 142 -10.10 -0.68 13.21
C SER A 142 -9.09 -1.71 13.72
N GLU A 143 -9.02 -2.86 13.05
CA GLU A 143 -8.03 -3.91 13.33
C GLU A 143 -6.62 -3.44 12.98
N PHE A 144 -6.45 -2.76 11.84
CA PHE A 144 -5.20 -2.12 11.44
C PHE A 144 -4.70 -1.15 12.52
N ALA A 145 -5.57 -0.26 13.00
CA ALA A 145 -5.23 0.69 14.05
C ALA A 145 -4.80 -0.01 15.36
N SER A 146 -5.49 -1.09 15.75
CA SER A 146 -5.10 -1.89 16.92
C SER A 146 -3.76 -2.62 16.70
N GLY A 147 -3.50 -3.08 15.47
CA GLY A 147 -2.26 -3.74 15.07
C GLY A 147 -1.05 -2.82 15.16
N LEU A 148 -1.21 -1.53 14.80
CA LEU A 148 -0.15 -0.52 15.00
C LEU A 148 0.26 -0.46 16.48
N ASN A 149 -0.69 -0.45 17.41
CA ASN A 149 -0.36 -0.38 18.83
C ASN A 149 0.42 -1.60 19.30
N ARG A 150 0.08 -2.77 18.75
CA ARG A 150 0.73 -4.04 19.08
C ARG A 150 2.16 -4.13 18.59
N ILE A 151 2.47 -3.49 17.45
CA ILE A 151 3.83 -3.42 16.88
C ILE A 151 4.71 -2.39 17.62
N GLY A 152 4.17 -1.72 18.66
CA GLY A 152 4.92 -0.82 19.53
C GLY A 152 4.62 0.67 19.31
N ILE A 153 3.72 1.00 18.38
CA ILE A 153 3.29 2.39 18.18
C ILE A 153 2.44 2.85 19.39
N SER A 154 2.66 4.09 19.83
CA SER A 154 1.92 4.65 20.97
C SER A 154 0.42 4.57 20.75
N TYR A 155 -0.32 4.20 21.80
CA TYR A 155 -1.79 4.06 21.71
C TYR A 155 -2.46 5.39 21.30
N LYS A 156 -1.82 6.54 21.54
CA LYS A 156 -2.31 7.85 21.11
C LYS A 156 -2.34 7.96 19.58
N ILE A 157 -1.27 7.52 18.92
CA ILE A 157 -1.15 7.51 17.46
C ILE A 157 -2.10 6.49 16.87
N SER A 158 -2.11 5.26 17.39
CA SER A 158 -3.03 4.21 16.97
C SER A 158 -4.50 4.64 17.11
N TYR A 159 -4.86 5.34 18.19
CA TYR A 159 -6.21 5.85 18.38
C TYR A 159 -6.54 6.98 17.39
N ALA A 160 -5.60 7.89 17.10
CA ALA A 160 -5.79 8.92 16.10
C ALA A 160 -6.06 8.31 14.70
N VAL A 161 -5.33 7.25 14.32
CA VAL A 161 -5.57 6.50 13.08
C VAL A 161 -6.97 5.86 13.09
N SER A 162 -7.34 5.17 14.18
CA SER A 162 -8.68 4.58 14.32
C SER A 162 -9.80 5.61 14.18
N LEU A 163 -9.61 6.78 14.80
CA LEU A 163 -10.56 7.88 14.78
C LEU A 163 -10.69 8.49 13.38
N ALA A 164 -9.57 8.72 12.70
CA ALA A 164 -9.55 9.21 11.32
C ALA A 164 -10.30 8.25 10.38
N LEU A 165 -10.00 6.94 10.45
CA LEU A 165 -10.66 5.93 9.63
C LEU A 165 -12.17 5.87 9.88
N ARG A 166 -12.61 6.05 11.14
CA ARG A 166 -14.03 6.14 11.50
C ARG A 166 -14.70 7.40 10.95
N TYR A 167 -13.99 8.51 10.80
CA TYR A 167 -14.58 9.76 10.29
C TYR A 167 -14.63 9.85 8.76
N ILE A 168 -13.89 9.04 8.02
CA ILE A 168 -13.93 9.06 6.53
C ILE A 168 -15.38 8.95 5.99
N PRO A 169 -16.24 8.01 6.44
CA PRO A 169 -17.62 7.92 5.98
C PRO A 169 -18.45 9.15 6.35
N ASP A 170 -18.25 9.71 7.54
CA ASP A 170 -18.98 10.90 8.02
C ASP A 170 -18.61 12.13 7.19
N VAL A 171 -17.31 12.37 6.98
CA VAL A 171 -16.80 13.45 6.11
C VAL A 171 -17.31 13.29 4.68
N THR A 172 -17.41 12.06 4.18
CA THR A 172 -17.94 11.80 2.83
C THR A 172 -19.42 12.17 2.73
N LYS A 173 -20.24 11.81 3.73
CA LYS A 173 -21.67 12.19 3.78
C LYS A 173 -21.84 13.69 3.90
N GLU A 174 -21.03 14.33 4.74
CA GLU A 174 -21.05 15.77 4.96
C GLU A 174 -20.64 16.53 3.69
N TYR A 175 -19.58 16.09 3.01
CA TYR A 175 -19.20 16.58 1.69
C TYR A 175 -20.37 16.50 0.69
N GLN A 176 -21.06 15.36 0.64
CA GLN A 176 -22.21 15.18 -0.25
C GLN A 176 -23.35 16.14 0.09
N GLN A 177 -23.68 16.31 1.37
CA GLN A 177 -24.72 17.24 1.82
C GLN A 177 -24.37 18.70 1.48
N ILE A 178 -23.14 19.13 1.77
CA ILE A 178 -22.67 20.47 1.44
C ILE A 178 -22.67 20.68 -0.08
N SER A 179 -22.19 19.68 -0.85
CA SER A 179 -22.19 19.75 -2.31
C SER A 179 -23.60 19.92 -2.88
N LEU A 180 -24.59 19.16 -2.39
CA LEU A 180 -25.99 19.29 -2.80
C LEU A 180 -26.58 20.64 -2.41
N SER A 181 -26.28 21.14 -1.20
CA SER A 181 -26.72 22.47 -0.75
C SER A 181 -26.16 23.60 -1.62
N GLN A 182 -24.87 23.52 -1.98
CA GLN A 182 -24.24 24.51 -2.86
C GLN A 182 -24.85 24.46 -4.27
N GLN A 183 -25.13 23.27 -4.80
CA GLN A 183 -25.81 23.11 -6.09
C GLN A 183 -27.22 23.72 -6.06
N ALA A 184 -27.97 23.55 -4.97
CA ALA A 184 -29.29 24.18 -4.80
C ALA A 184 -29.21 25.72 -4.74
N ARG A 185 -28.10 26.29 -4.28
CA ARG A 185 -27.81 27.75 -4.30
C ARG A 185 -27.34 28.27 -5.66
N GLY A 186 -27.38 27.44 -6.71
CA GLY A 186 -26.98 27.81 -8.07
C GLY A 186 -25.47 27.71 -8.34
N ASN A 187 -24.68 27.20 -7.39
CA ASN A 187 -23.27 26.91 -7.66
C ASN A 187 -23.17 25.66 -8.54
N GLU A 188 -22.88 25.87 -9.82
CA GLU A 188 -22.68 24.78 -10.76
C GLU A 188 -21.27 24.18 -10.60
N ILE A 189 -21.20 23.01 -9.97
CA ILE A 189 -19.95 22.29 -9.66
C ILE A 189 -19.72 21.12 -10.64
N SER A 190 -20.60 20.99 -11.63
CA SER A 190 -20.55 19.91 -12.62
C SER A 190 -19.37 20.07 -13.60
N LYS A 191 -19.08 19.01 -14.36
CA LYS A 191 -18.10 19.06 -15.45
C LYS A 191 -18.44 20.08 -16.56
N LYS A 192 -19.67 20.62 -16.59
CA LYS A 192 -20.11 21.63 -17.55
C LYS A 192 -19.64 23.05 -17.21
N ALA A 193 -19.21 23.29 -15.96
CA ALA A 193 -18.69 24.59 -15.54
C ALA A 193 -17.21 24.79 -15.94
N GLY A 194 -16.86 26.03 -16.31
CA GLY A 194 -15.46 26.42 -16.59
C GLY A 194 -14.53 26.23 -15.39
N PHE A 195 -13.23 26.10 -15.64
CA PHE A 195 -12.21 25.78 -14.61
C PHE A 195 -12.27 26.69 -13.38
N PHE A 196 -12.29 28.02 -13.58
CA PHE A 196 -12.36 28.99 -12.48
C PHE A 196 -13.66 28.90 -11.68
N LYS A 197 -14.80 28.65 -12.34
CA LYS A 197 -16.10 28.45 -11.68
C LYS A 197 -16.10 27.19 -10.81
N ARG A 198 -15.43 26.11 -11.28
CA ARG A 198 -15.25 24.87 -10.52
C ARG A 198 -14.32 25.04 -9.32
N LEU A 199 -13.24 25.82 -9.44
CA LEU A 199 -12.38 26.15 -8.30
C LEU A 199 -13.15 26.93 -7.22
N ARG A 200 -13.92 27.95 -7.61
CA ARG A 200 -14.76 28.70 -6.68
C ARG A 200 -15.83 27.83 -6.03
N GLY A 201 -16.45 26.94 -6.81
CA GLY A 201 -17.39 25.93 -6.30
C GLY A 201 -16.76 24.93 -5.33
N ALA A 202 -15.51 24.52 -5.56
CA ALA A 202 -14.77 23.67 -4.64
C ALA A 202 -14.50 24.39 -3.31
N ALA A 203 -14.08 25.67 -3.35
CA ALA A 203 -13.90 26.47 -2.14
C ALA A 203 -15.22 26.61 -1.34
N ALA A 204 -16.36 26.76 -2.01
CA ALA A 204 -17.68 26.82 -1.37
C ALA A 204 -18.10 25.53 -0.66
N ILE A 205 -17.49 24.38 -0.98
CA ILE A 205 -17.67 23.11 -0.25
C ILE A 205 -16.59 22.94 0.83
N LEU A 206 -15.33 23.19 0.48
CA LEU A 206 -14.20 22.95 1.35
C LEU A 206 -14.23 23.81 2.61
N VAL A 207 -14.58 25.09 2.49
CA VAL A 207 -14.61 26.01 3.65
C VAL A 207 -15.63 25.54 4.71
N PRO A 208 -16.92 25.28 4.40
CA PRO A 208 -17.85 24.73 5.38
C PRO A 208 -17.41 23.38 5.96
N LEU A 209 -16.85 22.49 5.13
CA LEU A 209 -16.38 21.18 5.57
C LEU A 209 -15.20 21.28 6.55
N LEU A 210 -14.31 22.25 6.34
CA LEU A 210 -13.19 22.52 7.24
C LEU A 210 -13.68 23.07 8.58
N LEU A 211 -14.60 24.05 8.56
CA LEU A 211 -15.18 24.62 9.78
C LEU A 211 -15.88 23.54 10.62
N SER A 212 -16.72 22.72 9.99
CA SER A 212 -17.41 21.64 10.70
C SER A 212 -16.46 20.55 11.21
N SER A 213 -15.35 20.31 10.51
CA SER A 213 -14.29 19.43 10.98
C SER A 213 -13.58 20.00 12.21
N ILE A 214 -13.35 21.32 12.28
CA ILE A 214 -12.77 21.99 13.46
C ILE A 214 -13.71 21.87 14.66
N ASP A 215 -15.00 22.19 14.50
CA ASP A 215 -16.01 22.07 15.57
C ASP A 215 -16.09 20.63 16.11
N ARG A 216 -16.00 19.66 15.20
CA ARG A 216 -15.95 18.24 15.54
C ARG A 216 -14.69 17.89 16.32
N ILE A 217 -13.52 18.38 15.91
CA ILE A 217 -12.25 18.16 16.63
C ILE A 217 -12.35 18.69 18.06
N GLU A 218 -12.88 19.90 18.24
CA GLU A 218 -13.06 20.51 19.56
C GLU A 218 -13.98 19.65 20.44
N SER A 219 -15.16 19.30 19.93
CA SER A 219 -16.14 18.46 20.64
C SER A 219 -15.56 17.10 21.04
N VAL A 220 -14.80 16.48 20.14
CA VAL A 220 -14.21 15.15 20.36
C VAL A 220 -13.03 15.23 21.32
N SER A 221 -12.21 16.28 21.23
CA SER A 221 -11.10 16.50 22.15
C SER A 221 -11.60 16.72 23.58
N GLN A 222 -12.59 17.58 23.78
CA GLN A 222 -13.22 17.80 25.09
C GLN A 222 -13.81 16.49 25.65
N ALA A 223 -14.52 15.72 24.83
CA ALA A 223 -15.04 14.42 25.24
C ALA A 223 -13.92 13.41 25.58
N MET A 224 -12.78 13.46 24.89
CA MET A 224 -11.61 12.63 25.17
C MET A 224 -10.95 13.01 26.50
N GLU A 225 -10.82 14.30 26.81
CA GLU A 225 -10.31 14.80 28.08
C GLU A 225 -11.19 14.37 29.26
N LEU A 226 -12.52 14.54 29.14
CA LEU A 226 -13.49 14.10 30.15
C LEU A 226 -13.42 12.59 30.40
N ARG A 227 -13.13 11.79 29.36
CA ARG A 227 -12.91 10.34 29.46
C ARG A 227 -11.49 9.96 29.86
N ARG A 228 -10.68 10.91 30.34
CA ARG A 228 -9.30 10.74 30.80
C ARG A 228 -8.39 10.11 29.74
N PHE A 229 -8.64 10.39 28.46
CA PHE A 229 -7.73 9.98 27.39
C PHE A 229 -6.37 10.63 27.60
N GLY A 230 -5.29 9.84 27.64
CA GLY A 230 -3.96 10.40 27.95
C GLY A 230 -3.44 10.05 29.33
N ALA A 231 -4.32 9.72 30.28
CA ALA A 231 -3.96 9.58 31.69
C ALA A 231 -3.07 8.36 32.03
N LYS A 232 -3.10 7.32 31.20
CA LYS A 232 -2.30 6.09 31.38
C LYS A 232 -1.30 5.93 30.25
N LYS A 233 -0.15 5.29 30.54
CA LYS A 233 0.85 4.92 29.52
C LYS A 233 0.33 3.87 28.52
N LYS A 234 -0.61 3.02 28.94
CA LYS A 234 -1.19 1.93 28.14
C LYS A 234 -2.72 1.97 28.18
N ARG A 235 -3.36 1.45 27.14
CA ARG A 235 -4.83 1.33 26.99
C ARG A 235 -5.17 -0.09 26.51
N SER A 236 -6.30 -0.64 26.97
CA SER A 236 -6.87 -1.86 26.42
C SER A 236 -7.59 -1.59 25.08
N TRP A 237 -7.57 -2.58 24.19
CA TRP A 237 -8.17 -2.49 22.86
C TRP A 237 -9.21 -3.58 22.70
N TYR A 238 -10.45 -3.18 22.39
CA TYR A 238 -11.55 -4.13 22.18
C TYR A 238 -11.35 -4.97 20.92
N PHE A 239 -10.86 -4.34 19.84
CA PHE A 239 -10.56 -4.99 18.56
C PHE A 239 -9.15 -5.59 18.48
N ALA A 240 -8.41 -5.65 19.58
CA ALA A 240 -7.14 -6.38 19.58
C ALA A 240 -7.43 -7.88 19.62
N GLU A 241 -7.53 -8.51 18.44
CA GLU A 241 -7.60 -9.97 18.36
C GLU A 241 -6.34 -10.60 18.98
N GLN A 242 -6.50 -11.66 19.78
CA GLN A 242 -5.35 -12.42 20.26
C GLN A 242 -4.64 -13.08 19.06
N LEU A 243 -3.30 -13.13 19.08
CA LEU A 243 -2.58 -13.83 18.01
C LEU A 243 -2.96 -15.30 18.09
N LYS A 244 -3.52 -15.82 17.00
CA LYS A 244 -3.88 -17.23 16.87
C LYS A 244 -2.64 -18.02 16.46
N ALA A 245 -2.69 -19.35 16.55
CA ALA A 245 -1.60 -20.21 16.08
C ALA A 245 -1.21 -19.92 14.61
N VAL A 246 -2.19 -19.56 13.78
CA VAL A 246 -2.00 -19.15 12.38
C VAL A 246 -1.12 -17.91 12.27
N ASP A 247 -1.28 -16.93 13.16
CA ASP A 247 -0.47 -15.70 13.14
C ASP A 247 1.00 -16.00 13.40
N TRP A 248 1.28 -16.83 14.40
CA TRP A 248 2.64 -17.25 14.73
C TRP A 248 3.28 -18.04 13.59
N LEU A 249 2.53 -18.94 12.95
CA LEU A 249 3.00 -19.69 11.79
C LEU A 249 3.35 -18.76 10.62
N VAL A 250 2.50 -17.78 10.31
CA VAL A 250 2.77 -16.79 9.24
C VAL A 250 4.03 -15.98 9.56
N LEU A 251 4.14 -15.46 10.78
CA LEU A 251 5.33 -14.68 11.19
C LEU A 251 6.61 -15.53 11.13
N PHE A 252 6.54 -16.80 11.51
CA PHE A 252 7.66 -17.72 11.42
C PHE A 252 8.08 -17.98 9.97
N ILE A 253 7.13 -18.22 9.05
CA ILE A 253 7.42 -18.37 7.62
C ILE A 253 8.06 -17.09 7.05
N VAL A 254 7.51 -15.92 7.37
CA VAL A 254 8.08 -14.64 6.94
C VAL A 254 9.51 -14.48 7.45
N LEU A 255 9.77 -14.84 8.71
CA LEU A 255 11.11 -14.78 9.29
C LEU A 255 12.10 -15.73 8.59
N LEU A 256 11.68 -16.94 8.24
CA LEU A 256 12.50 -17.88 7.47
C LEU A 256 12.84 -17.33 6.07
N ILE A 257 11.87 -16.73 5.39
CA ILE A 257 12.07 -16.11 4.08
C ILE A 257 13.04 -14.92 4.19
N MET A 258 12.88 -14.09 5.23
CA MET A 258 13.81 -12.99 5.53
C MET A 258 15.24 -13.51 5.73
N PHE A 259 15.39 -14.56 6.52
CA PHE A 259 16.70 -15.16 6.79
C PHE A 259 17.34 -15.74 5.52
N GLY A 260 16.56 -16.42 4.68
CA GLY A 260 16.99 -16.88 3.36
C GLY A 260 17.44 -15.74 2.45
N GLY A 261 16.70 -14.63 2.41
CA GLY A 261 17.08 -13.43 1.67
C GLY A 261 18.40 -12.82 2.18
N VAL A 262 18.59 -12.74 3.50
CA VAL A 262 19.84 -12.25 4.10
C VAL A 262 21.03 -13.16 3.77
N ILE A 263 20.84 -14.49 3.80
CA ILE A 263 21.89 -15.43 3.38
C ILE A 263 22.28 -15.17 1.93
N LEU A 264 21.32 -14.95 1.04
CA LEU A 264 21.60 -14.65 -0.37
C LEU A 264 22.41 -13.36 -0.55
N LEU A 265 22.21 -12.34 0.30
CA LEU A 265 23.05 -11.13 0.28
C LEU A 265 24.52 -11.45 0.60
N VAL A 266 24.74 -12.32 1.59
CA VAL A 266 26.09 -12.74 1.98
C VAL A 266 26.73 -13.62 0.90
N VAL A 267 25.98 -14.57 0.35
CA VAL A 267 26.47 -15.49 -0.69
C VAL A 267 26.77 -14.77 -2.01
N ASN A 268 25.93 -13.82 -2.40
CA ASN A 268 26.14 -13.04 -3.62
C ASN A 268 27.18 -11.91 -3.42
N GLY A 269 27.70 -11.69 -2.20
CA GLY A 269 28.64 -10.61 -1.90
C GLY A 269 28.06 -9.22 -2.09
N GLY A 270 26.73 -9.09 -2.11
CA GLY A 270 26.05 -7.85 -2.46
C GLY A 270 24.55 -8.04 -2.68
N ARG A 271 23.89 -6.95 -3.07
CA ARG A 271 22.43 -6.94 -3.29
C ARG A 271 21.99 -7.68 -4.54
N PHE A 272 22.88 -7.87 -5.51
CA PHE A 272 22.54 -8.31 -6.85
C PHE A 272 23.07 -9.71 -7.10
N TRP A 273 22.24 -10.56 -7.69
CA TRP A 273 22.71 -11.82 -8.24
C TRP A 273 23.28 -11.59 -9.63
N ASN A 274 24.57 -11.91 -9.84
CA ASN A 274 25.24 -11.73 -11.12
C ASN A 274 25.40 -13.07 -11.86
N PRO A 275 24.55 -13.36 -12.87
CA PRO A 275 24.69 -14.57 -13.69
C PRO A 275 25.78 -14.46 -14.78
N PHE A 276 26.40 -13.29 -14.95
CA PHE A 276 27.34 -13.02 -16.05
C PHE A 276 28.81 -13.18 -15.67
N ILE A 277 29.10 -13.60 -14.43
CA ILE A 277 30.45 -13.96 -13.99
C ILE A 277 30.65 -15.44 -14.36
N HIS A 278 31.53 -15.69 -15.33
CA HIS A 278 32.10 -17.00 -15.63
C HIS A 278 33.46 -17.15 -14.98
#